data_AF-A0A0A9Y2X0-F1
#
_entry.id   AF-A0A0A9Y2X0-F1
#
_cell.length_a   1.000
_cell.length_b   1.000
_cell.length_c   1.000
_cell.angle_alpha   90.00
_cell.angle_beta   90.00
_cell.angle_gamma   90.00
#
_symmetry.space_group_name_H-M   'P 1'
#
loop_
_entity.id
_entity.type
_entity.pdbx_description
1 polymer ?
#
loop_
_entity_poly.entity_id
_entity_poly.type
_entity_poly.pdbx_seq_one_letter_code
_entity_poly.pdbx_strand_id
1 'polypeptide(L)'
;KARCRGRHFKDIIEGREFTIITDHKPLTYALNQLPKTACPRRIRQLNFISQYSTDITYQKGEENVVADTLSRLEEISIPDNTSLIINAQLNDKSIDDYFRKHPERRHDE
;
A
#
# COMPACT_ATOMS: atom_id res chain seq x y z
N LYS A 1 -3.62 14.79 8.58
CA LYS A 1 -4.11 13.57 9.28
C LYS A 1 -3.34 12.37 8.74
N ALA A 2 -2.27 11.92 9.41
CA ALA A 2 -1.53 10.73 8.97
C ALA A 2 -2.34 9.46 9.35
N ARG A 3 -2.95 8.80 8.36
CA ARG A 3 -3.50 7.45 8.53
C ARG A 3 -2.37 6.47 8.28
N CYS A 4 -1.99 5.70 9.30
CA CYS A 4 -0.99 4.65 9.15
C CYS A 4 -1.53 3.57 8.18
N ARG A 5 -0.96 3.48 6.98
CA ARG A 5 -1.29 2.46 5.96
C ARG A 5 -0.69 1.08 6.26
N GLY A 6 -0.12 0.85 7.45
CA GLY A 6 0.52 -0.41 7.83
C GLY A 6 -0.38 -1.64 7.73
N ARG A 7 -1.72 -1.48 7.81
CA ARG A 7 -2.66 -2.59 7.57
C ARG A 7 -2.69 -3.08 6.12
N HIS A 8 -2.40 -2.22 5.14
CA HIS A 8 -2.52 -2.58 3.73
C HIS A 8 -1.35 -3.45 3.26
N PHE A 9 -0.18 -3.29 3.86
CA PHE A 9 1.04 -4.01 3.49
C PHE A 9 1.31 -5.21 4.38
N LYS A 10 0.35 -5.60 5.25
CA LYS A 10 0.54 -6.66 6.25
C LYS A 10 1.13 -7.93 5.64
N ASP A 11 0.53 -8.41 4.56
CA ASP A 11 0.94 -9.67 3.92
C ASP A 11 2.34 -9.61 3.30
N ILE A 12 2.83 -8.41 2.99
CA ILE A 12 4.15 -8.18 2.38
C ILE A 12 5.24 -8.05 3.46
N ILE A 13 4.89 -7.51 4.63
CA ILE A 13 5.83 -7.20 5.73
C ILE A 13 5.88 -8.28 6.82
N GLU A 14 4.85 -9.13 6.90
CA GLU A 14 4.77 -10.19 7.91
C GLU A 14 5.92 -11.21 7.72
N GLY A 15 6.68 -11.45 8.79
CA GLY A 15 7.82 -12.39 8.80
C GLY A 15 9.13 -11.85 8.19
N ARG A 16 9.22 -10.56 7.84
CA ARG A 16 10.45 -9.94 7.33
C ARG A 16 10.98 -8.89 8.30
N GLU A 17 12.30 -8.80 8.40
CA GLU A 17 12.95 -7.69 9.10
C GLU A 17 13.02 -6.48 8.18
N PHE A 18 12.53 -5.33 8.64
CA PHE A 18 12.54 -4.08 7.88
C PHE A 18 12.66 -2.87 8.81
N THR A 19 13.26 -1.80 8.29
CA THR A 19 13.42 -0.52 8.98
C THR A 19 12.34 0.46 8.53
N ILE A 20 11.71 1.15 9.49
CA ILE A 20 10.74 2.20 9.21
C ILE A 20 11.47 3.55 9.11
N ILE A 21 11.40 4.18 7.94
CA ILE A 21 11.94 5.54 7.75
C ILE A 21 10.81 6.55 7.94
N THR A 22 11.04 7.57 8.78
CA THR A 22 10.05 8.62 9.08
C THR A 22 10.69 10.00 9.16
N ASP A 23 9.93 11.02 8.77
CA ASP A 23 10.24 12.43 8.99
C ASP A 23 9.79 12.94 10.38
N HIS A 24 9.30 12.04 11.23
CA HIS A 24 8.82 12.39 12.56
C HIS A 24 9.83 12.01 13.65
N LYS A 25 10.76 12.92 13.95
CA LYS A 25 11.86 12.73 14.90
C LYS A 25 11.44 12.23 16.30
N PRO A 26 10.29 12.64 16.90
CA PRO A 26 9.88 12.07 18.18
C PRO A 26 9.52 10.58 18.12
N LEU A 27 9.21 10.03 16.93
CA LEU A 27 8.77 8.65 16.77
C LEU A 27 9.92 7.65 16.89
N THR A 28 11.15 8.04 16.54
CA THR A 28 12.35 7.17 16.62
C THR A 28 12.64 6.75 18.07
N TYR A 29 12.34 7.61 19.04
CA TYR A 29 12.54 7.33 20.45
C TYR A 29 11.26 6.88 21.16
N ALA A 30 10.11 6.95 20.50
CA ALA A 30 8.82 6.72 21.14
C ALA A 30 8.62 5.26 21.61
N LEU A 31 9.27 4.30 20.96
CA LEU A 31 9.24 2.89 21.38
C LEU A 31 10.09 2.62 22.64
N ASN A 32 11.15 3.41 22.85
CA ASN A 32 12.08 3.25 23.97
C ASN A 32 11.68 4.07 25.21
N GLN A 33 10.70 4.98 25.07
CA GLN A 33 10.24 5.82 26.19
C GLN A 33 9.16 5.11 27.01
N LEU A 34 9.29 5.14 28.34
CA LEU A 34 8.24 4.60 29.21
C LEU A 34 6.91 5.36 29.00
N PRO A 35 5.77 4.66 28.88
CA PRO A 35 4.48 5.25 28.51
C PRO A 35 3.83 6.14 29.58
N LYS A 36 4.55 6.51 30.64
CA LYS A 36 4.02 7.21 31.84
C LYS A 36 3.34 8.55 31.55
N THR A 37 3.61 9.17 30.39
CA THR A 37 3.04 10.47 29.98
C THR A 37 2.28 10.42 28.64
N ALA A 38 2.13 9.24 28.02
CA ALA A 38 1.53 9.13 26.70
C ALA A 38 0.00 8.95 26.76
N CYS A 39 -0.72 9.66 25.90
CA CYS A 39 -2.17 9.47 25.73
C CYS A 39 -2.48 7.99 25.35
N PRO A 40 -3.57 7.38 25.87
CA PRO A 40 -3.94 6.00 25.54
C PRO A 40 -4.01 5.70 24.03
N ARG A 41 -4.41 6.69 23.22
CA ARG A 41 -4.42 6.55 21.75
C ARG A 41 -3.02 6.40 21.18
N ARG A 42 -2.04 7.17 21.68
CA ARG A 42 -0.63 7.09 21.26
C ARG A 42 -0.05 5.73 21.65
N ILE A 43 -0.34 5.25 22.85
CA ILE A 43 0.11 3.92 23.33
C ILE A 43 -0.41 2.82 22.39
N ARG A 44 -1.70 2.83 22.04
CA ARG A 44 -2.26 1.84 21.08
C ARG A 44 -1.59 1.88 19.72
N GLN A 45 -1.25 3.07 19.22
CA GLN A 45 -0.56 3.22 17.94
C GLN A 45 0.88 2.71 18.01
N LEU A 46 1.60 3.02 19.08
CA LEU A 46 2.97 2.53 19.30
C LEU A 46 2.99 1.01 19.45
N ASN A 47 2.07 0.44 20.22
CA ASN A 47 1.92 -1.02 20.35
C ASN A 47 1.59 -1.70 19.03
N PHE A 48 0.87 -1.02 18.14
CA PHE A 48 0.59 -1.55 16.80
C PHE A 48 1.84 -1.50 15.93
N ILE A 49 2.61 -0.42 15.95
CA ILE A 49 3.85 -0.30 15.17
C ILE A 49 4.91 -1.30 15.66
N SER A 50 5.04 -1.46 16.98
CA SER A 50 6.02 -2.36 17.60
C SER A 50 5.78 -3.84 17.31
N GLN A 51 4.58 -4.23 16.84
CA GLN A 51 4.30 -5.59 16.40
C GLN A 51 4.99 -5.93 15.07
N TYR A 52 5.31 -4.92 14.25
CA TYR A 52 5.91 -5.14 12.95
C TYR A 52 7.42 -4.88 12.95
N SER A 53 7.86 -3.77 13.54
CA SER A 53 9.28 -3.44 13.62
C SER A 53 9.58 -2.52 14.81
N THR A 54 10.77 -2.68 15.37
CA THR A 54 11.34 -1.82 16.42
C THR A 54 12.39 -0.85 15.88
N ASP A 55 12.87 -1.06 14.64
CA ASP A 55 13.89 -0.24 14.03
C ASP A 55 13.25 0.91 13.24
N ILE A 56 13.31 2.12 13.82
CA ILE A 56 12.73 3.35 13.25
C ILE A 56 13.82 4.40 13.12
N THR A 57 14.09 4.82 11.88
CA THR A 57 15.11 5.82 11.54
C THR A 57 14.47 7.14 11.11
N TYR A 58 15.10 8.24 11.50
CA TYR A 58 14.67 9.58 11.09
C TYR A 58 15.35 9.99 9.79
N GLN A 59 14.56 10.43 8.82
CA GLN A 59 15.03 11.09 7.61
C GLN A 59 14.37 12.47 7.49
N LYS A 60 15.12 13.49 7.08
CA LYS A 60 14.56 14.84 6.93
C LYS A 60 13.46 14.83 5.86
N GLY A 61 12.37 15.57 6.06
CA GLY A 61 11.25 15.61 5.11
C GLY A 61 11.66 16.00 3.68
N GLU A 62 12.67 16.87 3.54
CA GLU A 62 13.26 17.24 2.24
C GLU A 62 13.91 16.07 1.50
N GLU A 63 14.39 15.06 2.22
CA GLU A 63 14.98 13.85 1.65
C GLU A 63 13.95 12.73 1.49
N ASN A 64 12.82 12.81 2.22
CA ASN A 64 11.72 11.83 2.19
C ASN A 64 10.69 12.14 1.08
N VAL A 65 11.16 12.55 -0.09
CA VAL A 65 10.33 13.05 -1.21
C VAL A 65 9.31 12.01 -1.69
N VAL A 66 9.71 10.75 -1.77
CA VAL A 66 8.81 9.68 -2.25
C VAL A 66 7.65 9.46 -1.29
N ALA A 67 7.89 9.39 0.02
CA ALA A 67 6.81 9.21 0.97
C ALA A 67 5.94 10.47 1.06
N ASP A 68 6.53 11.67 1.03
CA ASP A 68 5.77 12.93 1.05
C ASP A 68 4.85 13.06 -0.17
N THR A 69 5.36 12.80 -1.38
CA THR A 69 4.55 12.82 -2.61
C THR A 69 3.42 11.80 -2.56
N LEU A 70 3.69 10.54 -2.22
CA LEU A 70 2.68 9.49 -2.09
C LEU A 70 1.67 9.74 -0.96
N SER A 71 2.05 10.51 0.06
CA SER A 71 1.14 10.88 1.16
C SER A 71 0.17 12.01 0.78
N ARG A 72 0.56 12.85 -0.19
CA ARG A 72 -0.22 13.99 -0.68
C ARG A 72 -1.14 13.64 -1.85
N LEU A 73 -0.89 12.52 -2.54
CA LEU A 73 -1.80 12.02 -3.56
C LEU A 73 -3.15 11.64 -2.91
N GLU A 74 -4.19 12.40 -3.25
CA GLU A 74 -5.55 12.16 -2.77
C GLU A 74 -6.21 10.98 -3.51
N GLU A 75 -5.90 10.79 -4.79
CA GLU A 75 -6.40 9.68 -5.62
C GLU A 75 -5.46 9.45 -6.82
N ILE A 76 -5.05 8.20 -7.03
CA ILE A 76 -4.47 7.78 -8.31
C ILE A 76 -5.67 7.41 -9.19
N SER A 77 -6.09 8.32 -10.06
CA SER A 77 -7.11 7.99 -11.07
C SER A 77 -6.47 7.04 -12.07
N ILE A 78 -6.75 5.74 -11.91
CA ILE A 78 -6.48 4.77 -12.96
C ILE A 78 -7.60 4.98 -13.98
N PRO A 79 -7.30 5.42 -15.22
CA PRO A 79 -8.34 5.58 -16.22
C PRO A 79 -9.01 4.23 -16.44
N ASP A 80 -10.33 4.19 -16.23
CA ASP A 80 -11.12 2.98 -16.47
C ASP A 80 -11.26 2.75 -17.97
N ASN A 81 -10.27 2.04 -18.53
CA ASN A 81 -10.22 1.69 -19.95
C ASN A 81 -10.97 0.39 -20.24
N THR A 82 -11.73 -0.16 -19.28
CA THR A 82 -12.46 -1.42 -19.45
C THR A 82 -13.34 -1.40 -20.69
N SER A 83 -14.12 -0.33 -20.89
CA SER A 83 -15.00 -0.15 -22.05
C SER A 83 -14.23 -0.17 -23.39
N LEU A 84 -13.06 0.47 -23.45
CA LEU A 84 -12.22 0.50 -24.64
C LEU A 84 -11.64 -0.88 -24.96
N ILE A 85 -11.19 -1.61 -23.93
CA ILE A 85 -10.63 -2.96 -24.07
C ILE A 85 -11.71 -3.95 -24.50
N ILE A 86 -12.91 -3.88 -23.92
CA ILE A 86 -14.06 -4.71 -24.32
C ILE A 86 -14.40 -4.47 -25.79
N ASN A 87 -14.50 -3.20 -26.21
CA ASN A 87 -14.80 -2.87 -27.61
C ASN A 87 -13.69 -3.33 -28.57
N ALA A 88 -12.43 -3.27 -28.16
CA ALA A 88 -11.31 -3.76 -28.96
C ALA A 88 -11.36 -5.29 -29.12
N GLN A 89 -11.71 -6.02 -28.06
CA GLN A 89 -11.82 -7.49 -28.07
C GLN A 89 -13.02 -7.97 -28.90
N LEU A 90 -14.19 -7.32 -28.78
CA LEU A 90 -15.38 -7.68 -29.57
C LEU A 90 -15.20 -7.51 -31.07
N ASN A 91 -14.30 -6.60 -31.49
CA ASN A 91 -14.04 -6.33 -32.91
C ASN A 91 -12.87 -7.16 -33.48
N ASP A 92 -12.15 -7.91 -32.64
CA ASP A 92 -10.98 -8.68 -33.05
C ASP A 92 -11.36 -10.06 -33.60
N LYS A 93 -11.32 -10.19 -34.93
CA LYS A 93 -11.63 -11.43 -35.66
C LYS A 93 -10.73 -12.61 -35.28
N SER A 94 -9.52 -12.36 -34.77
CA SER A 94 -8.60 -13.43 -34.37
C SER A 94 -9.07 -14.18 -33.13
N ILE A 95 -9.82 -13.49 -32.26
CA ILE A 95 -10.43 -14.06 -31.05
C ILE A 95 -11.57 -15.00 -31.44
N ASP A 96 -12.42 -14.59 -32.39
CA ASP A 96 -13.48 -15.45 -32.93
C ASP A 96 -12.92 -16.72 -33.57
N ASP A 97 -11.86 -16.59 -34.37
CA ASP A 97 -11.18 -17.72 -35.00
C ASP A 97 -10.55 -18.66 -33.96
N TYR A 98 -10.03 -18.11 -32.85
CA TYR A 98 -9.49 -18.89 -31.74
C TYR A 98 -10.59 -19.72 -31.05
N PHE A 99 -11.72 -19.10 -30.70
CA PHE A 99 -12.85 -19.82 -30.09
C PHE A 99 -13.54 -20.78 -31.05
N ARG A 100 -13.45 -20.56 -32.35
CA ARG A 100 -13.91 -21.51 -33.36
C ARG A 100 -13.04 -22.78 -33.39
N LYS A 101 -11.73 -22.65 -33.16
CA LYS A 101 -10.79 -23.78 -33.05
C LYS A 101 -10.86 -24.48 -31.69
N HIS A 102 -11.25 -23.76 -30.64
CA HIS A 102 -11.31 -24.22 -29.25
C HIS A 102 -12.67 -23.92 -28.60
N PRO A 103 -13.76 -24.57 -29.04
CA PRO A 103 -15.09 -24.34 -28.48
C PRO A 103 -15.19 -24.69 -26.98
N GLU A 104 -14.41 -25.66 -26.50
CA GLU A 104 -14.36 -26.09 -25.10
C GLU A 104 -13.86 -25.02 -24.13
N ARG A 105 -13.22 -23.96 -24.63
CA ARG A 105 -12.68 -22.85 -23.83
C ARG A 105 -13.60 -21.64 -23.77
N ARG A 106 -14.73 -21.67 -24.47
CA ARG A 106 -15.72 -20.61 -24.40
C ARG A 106 -16.55 -20.84 -23.14
N HIS A 107 -16.43 -19.93 -22.17
CA HIS A 107 -17.37 -19.87 -21.07
C HIS A 107 -18.54 -19.00 -21.49
N ASP A 108 -19.66 -19.64 -21.78
CA ASP A 108 -20.95 -18.99 -21.86
C ASP A 108 -21.53 -18.98 -20.43
N GLU A 109 -21.84 -17.80 -19.88
CA GLU A 109 -22.58 -17.68 -18.61
C GLU A 109 -24.02 -18.19 -18.74
#